data_AF-A0A1E5IY59-F1
#
_entry.id   AF-A0A1E5IY59-F1
#
_cell.length_a   1.000
_cell.length_b   1.000
_cell.length_c   1.000
_cell.angle_alpha   90.00
_cell.angle_beta   90.00
_cell.angle_gamma   90.00
#
_symmetry.space_group_name_H-M   'P 1'
#
loop_
_entity.id
_entity.type
_entity.pdbx_description
1 polymer ?
#
loop_
_entity_poly.entity_id
_entity_poly.type
_entity_poly.pdbx_seq_one_letter_code
_entity_poly.pdbx_strand_id
1 'polypeptide(L)'
;MTVVRLLLLSISLAICYYALSIAAIGVAAAGKIFWWFQWQDNFHFYHIAQNFIGIGLAALLPAYLVHSYESDNKWLCIGLVIVLSMSLHGNIHYVPWDPVGIVRFFNDTLLRGDAGSVGIFLEILFMPILWLLAFERMPNRVMPRKFVH
;
A
#
# COMPACT_ATOMS: atom_id res chain seq x y z
N MET A 1 8.02 17.28 -15.09
CA MET A 1 8.03 17.34 -13.62
C MET A 1 9.46 17.51 -13.13
N THR A 2 9.74 18.45 -12.23
CA THR A 2 11.07 18.55 -11.57
C THR A 2 11.21 17.35 -10.63
N VAL A 3 12.37 16.67 -10.60
CA VAL A 3 12.64 15.48 -9.76
C VAL A 3 12.18 15.66 -8.30
N VAL A 4 12.33 16.87 -7.78
CA VAL A 4 11.88 17.27 -6.43
C VAL A 4 10.38 17.07 -6.22
N ARG A 5 9.53 17.42 -7.20
CA ARG A 5 8.06 17.27 -7.08
C ARG A 5 7.65 15.79 -7.02
N LEU A 6 8.28 14.96 -7.85
CA LEU A 6 8.05 13.52 -7.87
C LEU A 6 8.43 12.88 -6.52
N LEU A 7 9.58 13.26 -5.97
CA LEU A 7 10.04 12.76 -4.67
C LEU A 7 9.09 13.18 -3.54
N LEU A 8 8.68 14.46 -3.49
CA LEU A 8 7.75 14.96 -2.47
C LEU A 8 6.39 14.28 -2.55
N LEU A 9 5.86 14.07 -3.76
CA LEU A 9 4.62 13.34 -3.96
C LEU A 9 4.76 11.89 -3.49
N SER A 10 5.84 11.21 -3.90
CA SER A 10 6.09 9.81 -3.53
C SER A 10 6.22 9.63 -2.02
N ILE A 11 6.95 10.53 -1.33
CA ILE A 11 7.10 10.50 0.14
C ILE A 11 5.74 10.74 0.82
N SER A 12 4.98 11.73 0.38
CA SER A 12 3.66 12.04 0.97
C SER A 12 2.69 10.88 0.81
N LEU A 13 2.64 10.28 -0.38
CA LEU A 13 1.83 9.11 -0.66
C LEU A 13 2.30 7.88 0.11
N ALA A 14 3.61 7.69 0.29
CA ALA A 14 4.16 6.60 1.09
C ALA A 14 3.74 6.69 2.57
N ILE A 15 3.83 7.87 3.19
CA ILE A 15 3.41 8.08 4.57
C ILE A 15 1.91 7.84 4.72
N CYS A 16 1.11 8.37 3.79
CA CYS A 16 -0.34 8.16 3.79
C CYS A 16 -0.69 6.69 3.63
N TYR A 17 -0.05 6.00 2.67
CA TYR A 17 -0.27 4.59 2.43
C TYR A 17 0.12 3.73 3.63
N TYR A 18 1.28 3.98 4.23
CA TYR A 18 1.74 3.37 5.48
C TYR A 18 0.73 3.53 6.62
N ALA A 19 0.22 4.75 6.85
CA ALA A 19 -0.75 5.00 7.90
C ALA A 19 -2.07 4.24 7.66
N LEU A 20 -2.54 4.22 6.41
CA LEU A 20 -3.77 3.51 6.02
C LEU A 20 -3.62 2.00 6.12
N SER A 21 -2.47 1.43 5.73
CA SER A 21 -2.22 -0.01 5.83
C SER A 21 -2.09 -0.46 7.28
N ILE A 22 -1.42 0.29 8.16
CA ILE A 22 -1.41 -0.01 9.61
C ILE A 22 -2.82 0.04 10.19
N ALA A 23 -3.60 1.06 9.84
CA ALA A 23 -4.98 1.16 10.30
C ALA A 23 -5.79 -0.06 9.82
N ALA A 24 -5.65 -0.45 8.55
CA ALA A 24 -6.31 -1.61 7.98
C ALA A 24 -5.94 -2.91 8.71
N ILE A 25 -4.64 -3.15 8.95
CA ILE A 25 -4.14 -4.30 9.71
C ILE A 25 -4.71 -4.29 11.13
N GLY A 26 -4.74 -3.13 11.79
CA GLY A 26 -5.30 -2.98 13.13
C GLY A 26 -6.80 -3.29 13.20
N VAL A 27 -7.59 -2.83 12.22
CA VAL A 27 -9.03 -3.12 12.16
C VAL A 27 -9.30 -4.60 11.85
N ALA A 28 -8.50 -5.21 10.98
CA ALA A 28 -8.57 -6.63 10.67
C ALA A 28 -8.15 -7.51 11.85
N ALA A 29 -7.10 -7.13 12.59
CA ALA A 29 -6.71 -7.81 13.83
C ALA A 29 -7.79 -7.71 14.92
N ALA A 30 -8.51 -6.58 14.99
CA ALA A 30 -9.65 -6.41 15.88
C ALA A 30 -10.91 -7.21 15.44
N GLY A 31 -10.87 -7.87 14.28
CA GLY A 31 -11.98 -8.64 13.72
C GLY A 31 -13.18 -7.78 13.28
N LYS A 32 -12.99 -6.47 13.12
CA LYS A 32 -14.09 -5.50 12.97
C LYS A 32 -14.52 -5.22 11.53
N ILE A 33 -13.77 -5.69 10.52
CA ILE A 33 -14.10 -5.41 9.10
C ILE A 33 -15.37 -6.16 8.66
N PHE A 34 -15.55 -7.41 9.10
CA PHE A 34 -16.74 -8.23 8.80
C PHE A 34 -17.40 -8.74 10.08
N TRP A 35 -17.79 -7.84 10.98
CA TRP A 35 -18.49 -8.24 12.22
C TRP A 35 -19.78 -9.07 12.00
N TRP A 36 -20.30 -9.07 10.76
CA TRP A 36 -21.52 -9.79 10.34
C TRP A 36 -21.25 -11.18 9.75
N PHE A 37 -20.00 -11.50 9.39
CA PHE A 37 -19.61 -12.79 8.79
C PHE A 37 -18.57 -13.47 9.68
N GLN A 38 -19.00 -14.01 10.83
CA GLN A 38 -18.13 -14.82 11.67
C GLN A 38 -17.96 -16.22 11.05
N TRP A 39 -16.96 -16.40 10.20
CA TRP A 39 -16.54 -17.73 9.76
C TRP A 39 -15.72 -18.39 10.88
N GLN A 40 -16.39 -19.19 11.72
CA GLN A 40 -15.78 -19.84 12.90
C GLN A 40 -14.77 -20.94 12.53
N ASP A 41 -14.83 -21.50 11.33
CA ASP A 41 -14.07 -22.71 11.00
C ASP A 41 -12.65 -22.47 10.46
N ASN A 42 -12.27 -21.23 10.07
CA ASN A 42 -10.91 -20.92 9.57
C ASN A 42 -10.45 -19.50 9.93
N PHE A 43 -10.07 -19.30 11.19
CA PHE A 43 -9.65 -18.01 11.74
C PHE A 43 -8.50 -17.34 10.95
N HIS A 44 -7.51 -18.11 10.49
CA HIS A 44 -6.39 -17.58 9.70
C HIS A 44 -6.84 -17.04 8.33
N PHE A 45 -7.71 -17.77 7.63
CA PHE A 45 -8.21 -17.32 6.32
C PHE A 45 -9.05 -16.06 6.45
N TYR A 46 -9.84 -15.96 7.51
CA TYR A 46 -10.66 -14.80 7.81
C TYR A 46 -9.81 -13.53 8.03
N HIS A 47 -8.74 -13.60 8.81
CA HIS A 47 -7.84 -12.46 9.00
C HIS A 47 -7.10 -12.04 7.73
N ILE A 48 -6.67 -13.00 6.91
CA ILE A 48 -6.04 -12.73 5.62
C ILE A 48 -7.04 -12.03 4.68
N ALA A 49 -8.27 -12.52 4.59
CA ALA A 49 -9.30 -11.90 3.75
C ALA A 49 -9.65 -10.46 4.19
N GLN A 50 -9.65 -10.20 5.51
CA GLN A 50 -9.86 -8.86 6.05
C GLN A 50 -8.70 -7.92 5.74
N ASN A 51 -7.45 -8.38 5.87
CA ASN A 51 -6.27 -7.62 5.47
C ASN A 51 -6.31 -7.30 3.97
N PHE A 52 -6.63 -8.29 3.13
CA PHE A 52 -6.73 -8.13 1.69
C PHE A 52 -7.67 -6.99 1.29
N ILE A 53 -8.85 -6.92 1.91
CA ILE A 53 -9.83 -5.86 1.63
C ILE A 53 -9.37 -4.52 2.19
N GLY A 54 -8.86 -4.50 3.43
CA GLY A 54 -8.40 -3.26 4.07
C GLY A 54 -7.20 -2.63 3.36
N ILE A 55 -6.15 -3.41 3.12
CA ILE A 55 -4.94 -2.98 2.40
C ILE A 55 -5.26 -2.74 0.93
N GLY A 56 -6.14 -3.54 0.33
CA GLY A 56 -6.65 -3.33 -1.02
C GLY A 56 -7.31 -1.96 -1.18
N LEU A 57 -8.20 -1.58 -0.25
CA LEU A 57 -8.82 -0.25 -0.23
C LEU A 57 -7.80 0.86 0.07
N ALA A 58 -6.87 0.64 1.00
CA ALA A 58 -5.81 1.59 1.32
C ALA A 58 -4.92 1.89 0.10
N ALA A 59 -4.64 0.87 -0.73
CA ALA A 59 -3.79 0.98 -1.91
C ALA A 59 -4.46 1.70 -3.09
N LEU A 60 -5.79 1.85 -3.08
CA LEU A 60 -6.52 2.58 -4.11
C LEU A 60 -6.09 4.05 -4.18
N LEU A 61 -5.92 4.68 -3.02
CA LEU A 61 -5.57 6.10 -2.90
C LEU A 61 -4.21 6.44 -3.55
N PRO A 62 -3.08 5.78 -3.19
CA PRO A 62 -1.81 6.06 -3.86
C PRO A 62 -1.88 5.70 -5.35
N ALA A 63 -2.51 4.59 -5.74
CA ALA A 63 -2.62 4.22 -7.15
C ALA A 63 -3.41 5.25 -7.98
N TYR A 64 -4.53 5.75 -7.46
CA TYR A 64 -5.36 6.76 -8.13
C TYR A 64 -4.62 8.10 -8.27
N LEU A 65 -3.96 8.55 -7.20
CA LEU A 65 -3.22 9.82 -7.21
C LEU A 65 -2.01 9.74 -8.13
N VAL A 66 -1.26 8.63 -8.14
CA VAL A 66 -0.15 8.41 -9.07
C VAL A 66 -0.65 8.39 -10.51
N HIS A 67 -1.75 7.69 -10.79
CA HIS A 67 -2.34 7.65 -12.12
C HIS A 67 -2.78 9.05 -12.60
N SER A 68 -3.40 9.84 -11.71
CA SER A 68 -3.96 11.15 -12.04
C SER A 68 -2.92 12.26 -12.17
N TYR A 69 -1.93 12.29 -11.27
CA TYR A 69 -0.96 13.40 -11.17
C TYR A 69 0.39 13.12 -11.81
N GLU A 70 0.78 11.84 -11.99
CA GLU A 70 2.09 11.43 -12.51
C GLU A 70 1.95 10.39 -13.62
N SER A 71 1.13 10.65 -14.63
CA SER A 71 0.84 9.68 -15.70
C SER A 71 2.07 9.22 -16.49
N ASP A 72 3.08 10.08 -16.60
CA ASP A 72 4.30 9.81 -17.39
C ASP A 72 5.30 8.92 -16.63
N ASN A 73 5.42 9.11 -15.31
CA ASN A 73 6.39 8.41 -14.45
C ASN A 73 5.71 7.53 -13.38
N LYS A 74 4.46 7.12 -13.63
CA LYS A 74 3.62 6.39 -12.66
C LYS A 74 4.29 5.16 -12.05
N TRP A 75 5.03 4.39 -12.86
CA TRP A 75 5.72 3.17 -12.40
C TRP A 75 6.88 3.47 -11.45
N LEU A 76 7.61 4.56 -11.70
CA LEU A 76 8.67 5.00 -10.81
C LEU A 76 8.08 5.54 -9.51
N CYS A 77 7.05 6.39 -9.62
CA CYS A 77 6.37 6.99 -8.46
C CYS A 77 5.76 5.91 -7.55
N ILE A 78 5.01 4.95 -8.11
CA ILE A 78 4.42 3.86 -7.32
C ILE A 78 5.48 2.95 -6.70
N GLY A 79 6.59 2.70 -7.42
CA GLY A 79 7.73 1.94 -6.89
C GLY A 79 8.35 2.63 -5.67
N LEU A 80 8.56 3.96 -5.75
CA LEU A 80 9.03 4.74 -4.59
C LEU A 80 8.05 4.70 -3.43
N VAL A 81 6.74 4.83 -3.69
CA VAL A 81 5.69 4.75 -2.66
C VAL A 81 5.76 3.42 -1.93
N ILE A 82 5.88 2.31 -2.65
CA ILE A 82 5.96 0.96 -2.07
C ILE A 82 7.23 0.80 -1.24
N VAL A 83 8.40 1.12 -1.79
CA VAL A 83 9.70 0.97 -1.11
C VAL A 83 9.74 1.79 0.17
N LEU A 84 9.29 3.05 0.12
CA LEU A 84 9.24 3.93 1.29
C LEU A 84 8.24 3.44 2.32
N SER A 85 7.05 3.00 1.90
CA SER A 85 6.04 2.43 2.81
C SER A 85 6.55 1.17 3.51
N MET A 86 7.22 0.26 2.79
CA MET A 86 7.83 -0.94 3.38
C MET A 86 8.94 -0.59 4.38
N SER A 87 9.77 0.40 4.06
CA SER A 87 10.78 0.90 4.99
C SER A 87 10.17 1.45 6.28
N LEU A 88 9.04 2.16 6.17
CA LEU A 88 8.30 2.65 7.33
C LEU A 88 7.68 1.50 8.14
N HIS A 89 7.12 0.48 7.51
CA HIS A 89 6.60 -0.71 8.21
C HIS A 89 7.67 -1.43 9.02
N GLY A 90 8.86 -1.64 8.47
CA GLY A 90 9.96 -2.26 9.21
C GLY A 90 10.57 -1.38 10.31
N ASN A 91 10.21 -0.09 10.37
CA ASN A 91 10.64 0.86 11.37
C ASN A 91 9.54 1.27 12.35
N ILE A 92 8.44 0.52 12.45
CA ILE A 92 7.31 0.88 13.32
C ILE A 92 7.70 1.07 14.81
N HIS A 93 8.75 0.38 15.27
CA HIS A 93 9.30 0.48 16.62
C HIS A 93 10.69 1.13 16.69
N TYR A 94 11.15 1.70 15.57
CA TYR A 94 12.49 2.27 15.43
C TYR A 94 12.43 3.71 14.95
N VAL A 95 13.60 4.29 14.69
CA VAL A 95 13.70 5.63 14.10
C VAL A 95 13.04 5.60 12.71
N PRO A 96 12.08 6.50 12.43
CA PRO A 96 11.49 6.58 11.11
C PRO A 96 12.59 6.94 10.09
N TRP A 97 12.52 6.33 8.90
CA TRP A 97 13.48 6.52 7.80
C TRP A 97 14.86 5.87 7.97
N ASP A 98 15.04 4.99 8.96
CA ASP A 98 16.23 4.12 9.01
C ASP A 98 16.27 3.24 7.74
N PRO A 99 17.33 3.30 6.91
CA PRO A 99 17.42 2.52 5.69
C PRO A 99 17.40 1.00 5.96
N VAL A 100 17.73 0.56 7.17
CA VAL A 100 17.64 -0.84 7.59
C VAL A 100 16.18 -1.30 7.74
N GLY A 101 15.22 -0.37 7.77
CA GLY A 101 13.79 -0.65 7.88
C GLY A 101 13.28 -1.60 6.81
N ILE A 102 13.69 -1.43 5.55
CA ILE A 102 13.27 -2.35 4.50
C ILE A 102 13.77 -3.77 4.75
N VAL A 103 15.02 -3.92 5.22
CA VAL A 103 15.61 -5.22 5.53
C VAL A 103 14.89 -5.89 6.70
N ARG A 104 14.54 -5.11 7.74
CA ARG A 104 13.73 -5.60 8.86
C ARG A 104 12.38 -6.07 8.38
N PHE A 105 11.69 -5.25 7.58
CA PHE A 105 10.39 -5.60 7.02
C PHE A 105 10.45 -6.93 6.26
N PHE A 106 11.41 -7.10 5.36
CA PHE A 106 11.59 -8.36 4.62
C PHE A 106 11.90 -9.55 5.55
N ASN A 107 12.82 -9.38 6.51
CA ASN A 107 13.20 -10.46 7.41
C ASN A 107 12.04 -10.90 8.31
N ASP A 108 11.32 -9.94 8.88
CA ASP A 108 10.27 -10.19 9.87
C ASP A 108 8.96 -10.63 9.23
N THR A 109 8.67 -10.22 7.98
CA THR A 109 7.44 -10.60 7.28
C THR A 109 7.60 -11.77 6.33
N LEU A 110 8.65 -11.80 5.50
CA LEU A 110 8.80 -12.81 4.45
C LEU A 110 9.60 -14.03 4.90
N LEU A 111 10.69 -13.83 5.66
CA LEU A 111 11.61 -14.94 6.03
C LEU A 111 11.24 -15.61 7.35
N ARG A 112 10.81 -14.82 8.34
CA ARG A 112 10.52 -15.28 9.70
C ARG A 112 9.03 -15.18 10.06
N GLY A 113 8.24 -14.55 9.19
CA GLY A 113 6.81 -14.35 9.40
C GLY A 113 6.01 -15.64 9.22
N ASP A 114 4.82 -15.66 9.82
CA ASP A 114 3.81 -16.67 9.55
C ASP A 114 3.10 -16.40 8.20
N ALA A 115 2.19 -17.28 7.81
CA ALA A 115 1.44 -17.13 6.55
C ALA A 115 0.65 -15.80 6.47
N GLY A 116 0.18 -15.28 7.61
CA GLY A 116 -0.50 -13.99 7.68
C GLY A 116 0.44 -12.81 7.41
N SER A 117 1.64 -12.85 7.99
CA SER A 117 2.68 -11.84 7.79
C SER A 117 3.20 -11.82 6.34
N VAL A 118 3.39 -13.01 5.74
CA VAL A 118 3.71 -13.14 4.31
C VAL A 118 2.56 -12.56 3.45
N GLY A 119 1.31 -12.80 3.85
CA GLY A 119 0.13 -12.21 3.20
C GLY A 119 0.18 -10.68 3.20
N ILE A 120 0.42 -10.07 4.37
CA ILE A 120 0.55 -8.61 4.52
C ILE A 120 1.67 -8.06 3.64
N PHE A 121 2.83 -8.73 3.60
CA PHE A 121 3.94 -8.34 2.74
C PHE A 121 3.53 -8.30 1.26
N LEU A 122 2.89 -9.37 0.79
CA LEU A 122 2.41 -9.47 -0.60
C LEU A 122 1.33 -8.44 -0.90
N GLU A 123 0.42 -8.18 0.02
CA GLU A 123 -0.64 -7.19 -0.14
C GLU A 123 -0.08 -5.76 -0.24
N ILE A 124 0.86 -5.38 0.62
CA ILE A 124 1.52 -4.07 0.57
C ILE A 124 2.30 -3.88 -0.74
N LEU A 125 2.93 -4.96 -1.23
CA LEU A 125 3.69 -4.95 -2.48
C LEU A 125 2.79 -4.84 -3.71
N PHE A 126 1.79 -5.71 -3.81
CA PHE A 126 1.06 -5.94 -5.05
C PHE A 126 -0.22 -5.12 -5.18
N MET A 127 -0.90 -4.77 -4.08
CA MET A 127 -2.18 -4.04 -4.19
C MET A 127 -2.07 -2.70 -4.92
N PRO A 128 -1.05 -1.86 -4.68
CA PRO A 128 -0.91 -0.60 -5.42
C PRO A 128 -0.67 -0.82 -6.92
N ILE A 129 0.06 -1.89 -7.26
CA ILE A 129 0.35 -2.27 -8.66
C ILE A 129 -0.93 -2.75 -9.35
N LEU A 130 -1.71 -3.60 -8.69
CA LEU A 130 -2.97 -4.13 -9.22
C LEU A 130 -3.98 -3.00 -9.49
N TRP A 131 -4.10 -2.04 -8.58
CA TRP A 131 -4.96 -0.87 -8.80
C TRP A 131 -4.47 -0.01 -9.95
N LEU A 132 -3.16 0.23 -10.06
CA LEU A 132 -2.60 1.02 -11.15
C LEU A 132 -2.90 0.37 -12.52
N LEU A 133 -2.75 -0.96 -12.62
CA LEU A 133 -3.12 -1.74 -13.80
C LEU A 133 -4.64 -1.70 -14.08
N ALA A 134 -5.47 -1.73 -13.04
CA ALA A 134 -6.92 -1.61 -13.19
C ALA A 134 -7.29 -0.25 -13.78
N PHE A 135 -6.69 0.84 -13.30
CA PHE A 135 -6.92 2.17 -13.84
C PHE A 135 -6.44 2.33 -15.29
N GLU A 136 -5.34 1.69 -15.68
CA GLU A 136 -4.90 1.69 -17.09
C GLU A 136 -5.90 1.04 -18.05
N ARG A 137 -6.68 0.05 -17.57
CA ARG A 137 -7.67 -0.67 -18.37
C ARG A 137 -9.02 0.01 -18.44
N MET A 138 -9.29 0.99 -17.57
CA MET A 138 -10.54 1.74 -17.63
C MET A 138 -10.52 2.69 -18.83
N PRO A 139 -11.55 2.68 -19.69
CA PRO A 139 -11.61 3.62 -20.81
C PRO A 139 -11.61 5.04 -20.28
N ASN A 140 -10.67 5.87 -20.74
CA ASN A 140 -10.53 7.29 -20.40
C ASN A 140 -11.83 8.07 -20.64
N ARG A 141 -12.75 8.03 -19.67
CA ARG A 141 -13.85 8.97 -19.55
C ARG A 141 -13.48 9.91 -18.42
N VAL A 142 -12.93 11.06 -18.83
CA VAL A 142 -12.71 12.26 -18.01
C VAL A 142 -11.46 12.25 -17.11
N MET A 143 -10.38 12.87 -17.61
CA MET A 143 -9.96 14.18 -17.08
C MET A 143 -9.16 14.94 -18.15
N PRO A 144 -9.45 16.23 -18.37
CA PRO A 144 -8.74 17.03 -19.36
C PRO A 144 -7.29 17.22 -18.93
N ARG A 145 -6.37 16.69 -19.76
CA ARG A 145 -4.98 17.15 -19.77
C ARG A 145 -4.96 18.65 -20.00
N LYS A 146 -4.11 19.34 -19.22
CA LYS A 146 -3.65 20.74 -19.33
C LYS A 146 -4.34 21.73 -18.40
N PHE A 147 -3.73 21.95 -17.23
CA PHE A 147 -3.49 23.33 -16.80
C PHE A 147 -2.05 23.68 -17.17
N VAL A 148 -1.93 24.37 -18.29
CA VAL A 148 -0.74 25.14 -18.68
C VAL A 148 -0.77 26.40 -17.83
N HIS A 149 0.26 26.62 -17.04
CA HIS A 149 0.71 27.93 -16.60
C HIS A 149 2.23 27.98 -16.73
#